data_AF-A0A7X5E0H0-F1
#
_entry.id   AF-A0A7X5E0H0-F1
#
_cell.length_a   1.000
_cell.length_b   1.000
_cell.length_c   1.000
_cell.angle_alpha   90.00
_cell.angle_beta   90.00
_cell.angle_gamma   90.00
#
_symmetry.space_group_name_H-M   'P 1'
#
loop_
_entity.id
_entity.type
_entity.pdbx_description
1 polymer ?
#
loop_
_entity_poly.entity_id
_entity_poly.type
_entity_poly.pdbx_seq_one_letter_code
_entity_poly.pdbx_strand_id
1 'polypeptide(L)'
;MVWFRPGWLREGPGIDKDAPPKTGLALFFEIFEREFWQLLKLNLLFAVCAAPLVTFGPARAALSRCTVNMVRDLPNDVFYDFRQAMKRDFRRNAAVGLAELFGIGLLLAAASLPAVRESAALSGGLLALALLAAL
;
A
#
# COMPACT_ATOMS: atom_id res chain seq x y z
N MET A 1 17.53 45.77 32.17
CA MET A 1 16.83 44.55 32.63
C MET A 1 15.76 44.17 31.61
N VAL A 2 16.06 43.27 30.66
CA VAL A 2 15.08 42.79 29.65
C VAL A 2 15.29 41.29 29.44
N TRP A 3 15.23 40.53 30.53
CA TRP A 3 15.68 39.12 30.58
C TRP A 3 14.56 38.09 30.36
N PHE A 4 13.30 38.54 30.24
CA PHE A 4 12.15 37.66 30.02
C PHE A 4 11.23 38.25 28.95
N ARG A 5 11.62 38.13 27.68
CA ARG A 5 10.65 38.22 26.59
C ARG A 5 10.21 36.79 26.23
N PRO A 6 8.90 36.48 26.26
CA PRO A 6 8.42 35.18 25.81
C PRO A 6 8.77 35.00 24.33
N GLY A 7 9.49 33.94 23.99
CA GLY A 7 9.90 33.61 22.62
C GLY A 7 8.75 33.26 21.67
N TRP A 8 7.49 33.29 22.14
CA TRP A 8 6.27 33.01 21.37
C TRP A 8 5.95 34.04 20.29
N LEU A 9 6.58 35.22 20.33
CA LEU A 9 6.51 36.25 19.28
C LEU A 9 7.54 36.02 18.16
N ARG A 10 8.49 35.09 18.33
CA ARG A 10 9.30 34.61 17.22
C ARG A 10 8.46 33.57 16.49
N GLU A 11 8.02 33.94 15.30
CA GLU A 11 7.73 32.98 14.25
C GLU A 11 8.87 31.94 14.23
N GLY A 12 8.52 30.68 14.45
CA GLY A 12 9.48 29.57 14.37
C GLY A 12 10.19 29.63 13.02
N PRO A 13 11.44 29.13 12.91
CA PRO A 13 12.21 29.20 11.66
C PRO A 13 11.30 28.85 10.49
N GLY A 14 10.94 29.86 9.71
CA GLY A 14 9.90 29.74 8.71
C GLY A 14 10.32 28.65 7.75
N ILE A 15 9.54 27.57 7.69
CA ILE A 15 9.67 26.62 6.60
C ILE A 15 9.31 27.40 5.35
N ASP A 16 10.33 27.61 4.51
CA ASP A 16 10.20 28.32 3.26
C ASP A 16 9.13 27.60 2.42
N LYS A 17 8.02 28.30 2.16
CA LYS A 17 6.86 27.75 1.43
C LYS A 17 7.19 27.43 -0.02
N ASP A 18 8.35 27.89 -0.49
CA ASP A 18 8.88 27.74 -1.84
C ASP A 18 10.11 26.83 -1.92
N ALA A 19 10.40 26.01 -0.89
CA ALA A 19 11.35 24.92 -1.06
C ALA A 19 10.82 24.02 -2.19
N PRO A 20 11.53 23.91 -3.34
CA PRO A 20 11.02 23.15 -4.48
C PRO A 20 10.74 21.73 -3.98
N PRO A 21 9.56 21.15 -4.25
CA PRO A 21 9.29 19.78 -3.89
C PRO A 21 10.40 18.95 -4.52
N LYS A 22 11.29 18.39 -3.71
CA LYS A 22 12.46 17.67 -4.22
C LYS A 22 11.89 16.62 -5.18
N THR A 23 12.31 16.63 -6.44
CA THR A 23 11.63 15.83 -7.46
C THR A 23 12.22 14.41 -7.55
N GLY A 24 11.38 13.45 -7.89
CA GLY A 24 11.80 12.08 -8.19
C GLY A 24 12.26 11.29 -6.97
N LEU A 25 13.45 10.68 -7.07
CA LEU A 25 13.97 9.75 -6.05
C LEU A 25 14.25 10.44 -4.70
N ALA A 26 14.66 11.71 -4.73
CA ALA A 26 14.89 12.47 -3.50
C ALA A 26 13.59 12.65 -2.68
N LEU A 27 12.44 12.85 -3.36
CA LEU A 27 11.13 12.89 -2.71
C LEU A 27 10.78 11.56 -2.08
N PHE A 28 11.02 10.48 -2.83
CA PHE A 28 10.66 9.14 -2.40
C PHE A 28 11.42 8.75 -1.13
N PHE A 29 12.73 8.99 -1.08
CA PHE A 29 13.52 8.69 0.11
C PHE A 29 13.16 9.60 1.30
N GLU A 30 12.86 10.87 1.06
CA GLU A 30 12.39 11.78 2.11
C GLU A 30 11.06 11.33 2.72
N ILE A 31 10.09 10.95 1.88
CA ILE A 31 8.81 10.38 2.33
C ILE A 31 9.04 9.03 3.01
N PHE A 32 9.90 8.18 2.45
CA PHE A 32 10.17 6.85 2.98
C PHE A 32 10.77 6.89 4.38
N GLU A 33 11.74 7.77 4.64
CA GLU A 33 12.35 7.94 5.96
C GLU A 33 11.37 8.59 6.95
N ARG A 34 10.62 9.62 6.52
CA ARG A 34 9.64 10.31 7.35
C ARG A 34 8.48 9.40 7.75
N GLU A 35 7.95 8.63 6.80
CA GLU A 35 6.80 7.74 6.98
C GLU A 35 7.21 6.29 7.24
N PHE A 36 8.49 6.01 7.47
CA PHE A 36 9.01 4.63 7.64
C PHE A 36 8.20 3.86 8.69
N TRP A 37 7.94 4.49 9.83
CA TRP A 37 7.16 3.91 10.91
C TRP A 37 5.69 3.69 10.56
N GLN A 38 5.12 4.57 9.73
CA GLN A 38 3.75 4.42 9.26
C GLN A 38 3.63 3.28 8.25
N LEU A 39 4.58 3.18 7.31
CA LEU A 39 4.69 2.10 6.33
C LEU A 39 4.90 0.74 7.01
N LEU A 40 5.72 0.67 8.06
CA LEU A 40 5.91 -0.56 8.83
C LEU A 40 4.60 -1.01 9.50
N LYS A 41 3.86 -0.09 10.13
CA LYS A 41 2.55 -0.36 10.73
C LYS A 41 1.52 -0.79 9.67
N LEU A 42 1.52 -0.13 8.51
CA LEU A 42 0.61 -0.44 7.42
C LEU A 42 0.84 -1.86 6.88
N ASN A 43 2.10 -2.24 6.66
CA ASN A 43 2.44 -3.59 6.21
C ASN A 43 2.09 -4.67 7.26
N LEU A 44 2.32 -4.39 8.54
CA LEU A 44 1.91 -5.30 9.62
C LEU A 44 0.38 -5.47 9.64
N LEU A 45 -0.37 -4.37 9.49
CA LEU A 45 -1.83 -4.40 9.44
C LEU A 45 -2.34 -5.14 8.21
N PHE A 46 -1.69 -4.94 7.05
CA PHE A 46 -1.96 -5.71 5.84
C PHE A 46 -1.72 -7.20 6.06
N ALA A 47 -0.59 -7.60 6.68
CA ALA A 47 -0.30 -9.01 6.93
C ALA A 47 -1.35 -9.69 7.83
N VAL A 48 -1.80 -9.00 8.89
CA VAL A 48 -2.85 -9.50 9.79
C VAL A 48 -4.20 -9.58 9.07
N CYS A 49 -4.55 -8.57 8.27
CA CYS A 49 -5.81 -8.52 7.55
C CYS A 49 -5.82 -9.31 6.23
N ALA A 50 -4.68 -9.74 5.71
CA ALA A 50 -4.59 -10.60 4.53
C ALA A 50 -4.68 -12.09 4.89
N ALA A 51 -4.49 -12.46 6.16
CA ALA A 51 -4.57 -13.85 6.62
C ALA A 51 -5.93 -14.51 6.30
N PRO A 52 -7.09 -13.84 6.42
CA PRO A 52 -8.33 -14.32 5.82
C PRO A 52 -8.32 -14.03 4.31
N LEU A 53 -8.37 -15.06 3.48
CA LEU A 53 -8.46 -14.95 2.01
C LEU A 53 -9.58 -14.00 1.54
N VAL A 54 -10.69 -13.95 2.29
CA VAL A 54 -11.85 -13.08 1.99
C VAL A 54 -11.52 -11.58 2.15
N THR A 55 -10.57 -11.24 3.03
CA THR A 55 -10.19 -9.85 3.31
C THR A 55 -8.99 -9.38 2.49
N PHE A 56 -8.39 -10.24 1.66
CA PHE A 56 -7.26 -9.90 0.79
C PHE A 56 -7.58 -8.72 -0.15
N GLY A 57 -8.73 -8.78 -0.85
CA GLY A 57 -9.19 -7.72 -1.74
C GLY A 57 -9.35 -6.34 -1.05
N PRO A 58 -10.16 -6.23 0.02
CA PRO A 58 -10.32 -4.97 0.73
C PRO A 58 -9.03 -4.51 1.42
N ALA A 59 -8.16 -5.42 1.89
CA ALA A 59 -6.87 -5.07 2.47
C ALA A 59 -5.92 -4.46 1.43
N ARG A 60 -5.86 -5.00 0.21
CA ARG A 60 -5.06 -4.45 -0.90
C ARG A 60 -5.56 -3.07 -1.33
N ALA A 61 -6.88 -2.90 -1.44
CA ALA A 61 -7.48 -1.60 -1.74
C ALA A 61 -7.21 -0.56 -0.65
N ALA A 62 -7.27 -0.96 0.63
CA ALA A 62 -6.94 -0.10 1.77
C ALA A 62 -5.46 0.31 1.77
N LEU A 63 -4.56 -0.64 1.49
CA LEU A 63 -3.12 -0.39 1.39
C LEU A 63 -2.81 0.64 0.28
N SER A 64 -3.36 0.46 -0.93
CA SER A 64 -3.18 1.42 -2.03
C SER A 64 -3.72 2.82 -1.72
N ARG A 65 -4.79 2.91 -0.92
CA ARG A 65 -5.33 4.21 -0.48
C ARG A 65 -4.42 4.90 0.53
N CYS A 66 -3.96 4.17 1.53
CA CYS A 66 -3.06 4.71 2.54
C CYS A 66 -1.73 5.17 1.92
N THR A 67 -1.16 4.40 0.97
CA THR A 67 0.07 4.82 0.28
C THR A 67 -0.13 6.04 -0.61
N VAL A 68 -1.24 6.15 -1.33
CA VAL A 68 -1.56 7.37 -2.10
C VAL A 68 -1.79 8.58 -1.18
N ASN A 69 -2.38 8.39 -0.01
CA ASN A 69 -2.53 9.46 0.98
C ASN A 69 -1.19 9.93 1.54
N MET A 70 -0.25 9.01 1.80
CA MET A 70 1.12 9.35 2.23
C MET A 70 1.87 10.16 1.18
N VAL A 71 1.74 9.80 -0.11
CA VAL A 71 2.36 10.57 -1.22
C VAL A 71 1.73 11.96 -1.37
N ARG A 72 0.46 12.11 -0.99
CA ARG A 72 -0.26 13.39 -1.05
C ARG A 72 -0.04 14.28 0.18
N ASP A 73 0.81 13.88 1.13
CA ASP A 73 1.04 14.62 2.37
C ASP A 73 -0.26 14.96 3.14
N LEU A 74 -1.27 14.08 3.05
CA LEU A 74 -2.50 14.21 3.83
C LEU A 74 -2.22 13.75 5.27
N PRO A 75 -2.77 14.43 6.30
CA PRO A 75 -2.69 13.93 7.67
C PRO A 75 -3.33 12.53 7.71
N ASN A 76 -2.50 11.52 7.98
CA ASN A 76 -2.88 10.12 7.85
C ASN A 76 -2.61 9.39 9.16
N ASP A 77 -3.66 8.82 9.73
CA ASP A 77 -3.59 7.92 10.87
C ASP A 77 -3.76 6.49 10.36
N VAL A 78 -2.63 5.81 10.11
CA VAL A 78 -2.55 4.49 9.44
C VAL A 78 -3.63 3.51 9.90
N PHE A 79 -3.86 3.40 11.22
CA PHE A 79 -4.82 2.45 11.76
C PHE A 79 -6.28 2.84 11.50
N TYR A 80 -6.60 4.13 11.66
CA TYR A 80 -7.95 4.64 11.47
C TYR A 80 -8.32 4.63 9.98
N ASP A 81 -7.43 5.16 9.13
CA ASP A 81 -7.63 5.22 7.69
C ASP A 81 -7.73 3.83 7.06
N PHE A 82 -6.90 2.88 7.48
CA PHE A 82 -6.98 1.51 6.99
C PHE A 82 -8.31 0.85 7.35
N ARG A 83 -8.75 0.96 8.61
CA ARG A 83 -10.02 0.37 9.05
C ARG A 83 -11.21 1.03 8.37
N GLN A 84 -11.15 2.34 8.14
CA GLN A 84 -12.18 3.09 7.44
C GLN A 84 -12.24 2.70 5.96
N ALA A 85 -11.10 2.60 5.29
CA ALA A 85 -11.00 2.17 3.90
C ALA A 85 -11.49 0.73 3.71
N MET A 86 -11.18 -0.16 4.66
CA MET A 86 -11.66 -1.54 4.64
C MET A 86 -13.20 -1.63 4.71
N LYS A 87 -13.84 -0.77 5.51
CA LYS A 87 -15.31 -0.78 5.69
C LYS A 87 -16.08 -0.09 4.56
N ARG A 88 -15.51 0.95 3.94
CA ARG A 88 -16.22 1.84 3.00
C ARG A 88 -16.78 1.09 1.78
N ASP A 89 -16.05 0.10 1.28
CA ASP A 89 -16.41 -0.68 0.08
C ASP A 89 -16.13 -2.18 0.26
N PHE A 90 -16.32 -2.70 1.47
CA PHE A 90 -15.91 -4.06 1.84
C PHE A 90 -16.45 -5.12 0.88
N ARG A 91 -17.74 -5.08 0.55
CA ARG A 91 -18.40 -6.09 -0.29
C ARG A 91 -17.91 -6.06 -1.74
N ARG A 92 -17.72 -4.87 -2.30
CA ARG A 92 -17.26 -4.70 -3.68
C ARG A 92 -15.80 -5.14 -3.81
N ASN A 93 -14.95 -4.70 -2.87
CA ASN A 93 -13.52 -5.03 -2.90
C ASN A 93 -13.28 -6.50 -2.54
N ALA A 94 -14.10 -7.09 -1.66
CA ALA A 94 -14.06 -8.53 -1.38
C ALA A 94 -14.49 -9.35 -2.61
N ALA A 95 -15.54 -8.93 -3.33
CA ALA A 95 -15.95 -9.61 -4.56
C ALA A 95 -14.87 -9.56 -5.64
N VAL A 96 -14.25 -8.40 -5.85
CA VAL A 96 -13.12 -8.25 -6.81
C VAL A 96 -11.93 -9.12 -6.38
N GLY A 97 -11.53 -9.06 -5.11
CA GLY A 97 -10.43 -9.88 -4.60
C GLY A 97 -10.70 -11.38 -4.70
N LEU A 98 -11.95 -11.82 -4.48
CA LEU A 98 -12.33 -13.22 -4.66
C LEU A 98 -12.29 -13.65 -6.13
N ALA A 99 -12.72 -12.77 -7.05
CA ALA A 99 -12.64 -13.02 -8.49
C ALA A 99 -11.18 -13.12 -8.97
N GLU A 100 -10.30 -12.25 -8.48
CA GLU A 100 -8.86 -12.33 -8.75
C GLU A 100 -8.25 -13.63 -8.20
N LEU A 101 -8.53 -13.98 -6.94
CA LEU A 101 -8.05 -15.22 -6.32
C LEU A 101 -8.55 -16.47 -7.06
N PHE A 102 -9.79 -16.45 -7.53
CA PHE A 102 -10.36 -17.53 -8.34
C PHE A 102 -9.65 -17.66 -9.70
N GLY A 103 -9.39 -16.52 -10.36
CA GLY A 103 -8.62 -16.48 -11.62
C GLY A 103 -7.19 -17.01 -11.44
N ILE A 104 -6.49 -16.56 -10.40
CA ILE A 104 -5.14 -17.05 -10.07
C ILE A 104 -5.18 -18.55 -9.74
N GLY A 105 -6.17 -19.00 -8.95
CA GLY A 105 -6.34 -20.42 -8.62
C GLY A 105 -6.57 -21.30 -9.86
N LEU A 106 -7.37 -20.84 -10.82
CA LEU A 106 -7.61 -21.55 -12.08
C LEU A 106 -6.35 -21.60 -12.96
N LEU A 107 -5.59 -20.51 -13.02
CA LEU A 107 -4.31 -20.47 -13.74
C LEU A 107 -3.27 -21.40 -13.14
N LEU A 108 -3.17 -21.46 -11.81
CA LEU A 108 -2.28 -22.39 -11.11
C LEU A 108 -2.71 -23.85 -11.28
N ALA A 109 -4.02 -24.13 -11.22
CA ALA A 109 -4.56 -25.45 -11.49
C ALA A 109 -4.27 -25.89 -12.93
N ALA A 110 -4.44 -25.00 -13.91
CA ALA A 110 -4.10 -25.28 -15.31
C ALA A 110 -2.60 -25.53 -15.49
N ALA A 111 -1.73 -24.80 -14.79
CA ALA A 111 -0.29 -25.01 -14.81
C ALA A 111 0.14 -26.35 -14.16
N SER A 112 -0.68 -26.92 -13.26
CA SER A 112 -0.41 -28.20 -12.60
C SER A 112 -0.76 -29.43 -13.43
N LEU A 113 -1.49 -29.27 -14.54
CA LEU A 113 -1.87 -30.38 -15.41
C LEU A 113 -0.61 -31.02 -16.04
N PRO A 114 -0.49 -32.36 -16.05
CA PRO A 114 0.70 -33.05 -16.55
C PRO A 114 1.00 -32.69 -18.02
N ALA A 115 -0.04 -32.51 -18.84
CA ALA A 115 0.07 -32.08 -20.24
C ALA A 115 0.70 -30.68 -20.42
N VAL A 116 0.50 -29.77 -19.46
CA VAL A 116 1.05 -28.40 -19.50
C VAL A 116 2.43 -28.35 -18.89
N ARG A 117 2.70 -29.21 -17.89
CA ARG A 117 3.98 -29.33 -17.20
C ARG A 117 5.09 -29.87 -18.10
N GLU A 118 4.75 -30.68 -19.11
CA GLU A 118 5.71 -31.18 -20.11
C GLU A 118 6.31 -30.07 -20.97
N SER A 119 5.59 -28.96 -21.14
CA SER A 119 6.07 -27.77 -21.86
C SER A 119 6.58 -26.71 -20.88
N ALA A 120 7.90 -26.65 -20.69
CA ALA A 120 8.55 -25.66 -19.80
C ALA A 120 8.21 -24.19 -20.15
N ALA A 121 7.97 -23.90 -21.43
CA ALA A 121 7.57 -22.57 -21.90
C ALA A 121 6.13 -22.18 -21.51
N LEU A 122 5.19 -23.13 -21.57
CA LEU A 122 3.78 -22.88 -21.23
C LEU A 122 3.55 -22.81 -19.73
N SER A 123 4.20 -23.70 -18.97
CA SER A 123 4.18 -23.64 -17.50
C SER A 123 4.83 -22.36 -16.97
N GLY A 124 6.00 -21.97 -17.51
CA GLY A 124 6.64 -20.69 -17.17
C GLY A 124 5.79 -19.48 -17.53
N GLY A 125 5.15 -19.49 -18.70
CA GLY A 125 4.24 -18.42 -19.14
C GLY A 125 2.99 -18.28 -18.27
N LEU A 126 2.36 -19.39 -17.90
CA LEU A 126 1.19 -19.40 -17.01
C LEU A 126 1.54 -18.97 -15.58
N LEU A 127 2.71 -19.38 -15.06
CA LEU A 127 3.20 -18.92 -13.77
C LEU A 127 3.55 -17.42 -13.77
N ALA A 128 4.17 -16.93 -14.84
CA ALA A 128 4.44 -15.50 -15.00
C ALA A 128 3.14 -14.68 -15.09
N LEU A 129 2.13 -15.19 -15.81
CA LEU A 129 0.82 -14.55 -15.91
C LEU A 129 0.09 -14.54 -14.55
N ALA A 130 0.18 -15.63 -13.78
CA ALA A 130 -0.37 -15.71 -12.44
C ALA A 130 0.34 -14.74 -11.46
N LEU A 131 1.66 -14.59 -11.57
CA LEU A 131 2.44 -13.61 -10.81
C LEU A 131 2.06 -12.17 -11.18
N LEU A 132 1.87 -11.87 -12.46
CA LEU A 132 1.41 -10.55 -12.92
C LEU A 132 0.00 -10.24 -12.46
N ALA A 133 -0.90 -11.23 -12.43
CA ALA A 133 -2.25 -11.07 -11.89
C ALA A 133 -2.25 -10.84 -10.36
N ALA A 134 -1.18 -11.26 -9.66
CA ALA A 134 -1.03 -11.06 -8.22
C ALA A 134 -0.35 -9.74 -7.84
N LEU A 135 0.33 -9.06 -8.78
CA LEU A 135 1.11 -7.83 -8.57
C LEU A 135 0.28 -6.56 -8.72
#